data_AF-X1FQN9-F1
#
_entry.id   AF-X1FQN9-F1
#
_cell.length_a   1.000
_cell.length_b   1.000
_cell.length_c   1.000
_cell.angle_alpha   90.00
_cell.angle_beta   90.00
_cell.angle_gamma   90.00
#
_symmetry.space_group_name_H-M   'P 1'
#
loop_
_entity.id
_entity.type
_entity.pdbx_description
1 polymer ?
#
loop_
_entity_poly.entity_id
_entity_poly.type
_entity_poly.pdbx_seq_one_letter_code
_entity_poly.pdbx_strand_id
1 'polypeptide(L)' 'IEIFLNAGAVVTNSTCGACIGGHLGVLGPEDVCISSTNRNFIGRMGAPSSEVFLASPATVAASALKGKISDPREVL' A
#
# COMPACT_ATOMS: atom_id res chain seq x y z
N ILE A 1 7.22 -4.40 15.60
CA ILE A 1 6.31 -3.25 15.39
C ILE A 1 7.07 -1.92 15.50
N GLU A 2 7.91 -1.73 16.52
CA GLU A 2 8.77 -0.53 16.68
C GLU A 2 9.53 -0.10 15.41
N ILE A 3 10.10 -1.03 14.64
CA ILE A 3 10.79 -0.72 13.37
C ILE A 3 9.88 0.05 12.40
N PHE A 4 8.60 -0.36 12.28
CA PHE A 4 7.64 0.31 11.40
C PHE A 4 7.24 1.68 11.94
N LEU A 5 7.01 1.79 13.26
CA LEU A 5 6.65 3.06 13.89
C LEU A 5 7.77 4.09 13.77
N ASN A 6 9.02 3.68 14.03
CA ASN A 6 10.20 4.53 13.88
C ASN A 6 10.46 4.94 12.43
N ALA A 7 10.03 4.14 11.46
CA ALA A 7 10.07 4.48 10.03
C ALA A 7 8.91 5.40 9.58
N GLY A 8 8.00 5.78 10.50
CA GLY A 8 6.85 6.65 10.20
C GLY A 8 5.63 5.92 9.62
N ALA A 9 5.61 4.59 9.65
CA ALA A 9 4.46 3.83 9.19
C ALA A 9 3.30 3.88 10.20
N VAL A 10 2.07 3.91 9.68
CA VAL A 10 0.86 3.79 10.50
C VAL A 10 0.51 2.31 10.65
N VAL A 11 0.68 1.76 11.86
CA VAL A 11 0.33 0.37 12.17
C VAL A 11 -1.12 0.31 12.66
N THR A 12 -1.96 -0.47 11.98
CA THR A 12 -3.39 -0.58 12.27
C THR A 12 -3.71 -1.82 13.09
N ASN A 13 -4.91 -1.87 13.68
CA ASN A 13 -5.46 -3.11 14.22
C ASN A 13 -5.60 -4.18 13.12
N SER A 14 -5.57 -5.45 13.53
CA SER A 14 -5.73 -6.61 12.65
C SER A 14 -7.10 -6.60 11.96
N THR A 15 -7.12 -6.12 10.71
CA THR A 15 -8.30 -6.03 9.84
C THR A 15 -7.87 -6.24 8.38
N CYS A 16 -8.83 -6.26 7.45
CA CYS A 16 -8.51 -6.24 6.02
C CYS A 16 -8.15 -4.84 5.49
N GLY A 17 -8.15 -3.79 6.31
CA GLY A 17 -7.84 -2.43 5.90
C GLY A 17 -8.79 -1.90 4.81
N ALA A 18 -8.27 -1.11 3.88
CA ALA A 18 -9.02 -0.56 2.76
C ALA A 18 -9.46 -1.60 1.70
N CYS A 19 -9.45 -2.89 2.00
CA CYS A 19 -9.74 -3.96 1.04
C CYS A 19 -11.11 -3.82 0.34
N ILE A 20 -12.09 -3.12 0.92
CA ILE A 20 -13.39 -2.80 0.29
C ILE A 20 -13.65 -1.28 0.24
N GLY A 21 -12.61 -0.46 0.34
CA GLY A 21 -12.72 1.00 0.39
C GLY A 21 -13.41 1.56 1.66
N GLY A 22 -13.42 0.80 2.76
CA GLY A 22 -14.23 1.12 3.95
C GLY A 22 -13.47 1.32 5.26
N HIS A 23 -12.14 1.25 5.27
CA HIS A 23 -11.33 1.38 6.49
C HIS A 23 -10.03 2.14 6.22
N LEU A 24 -9.17 2.32 7.24
CA LEU A 24 -7.94 3.10 7.12
C LEU A 24 -7.12 2.72 5.86
N GLY A 25 -6.66 3.75 5.15
CA GLY A 25 -5.96 3.62 3.86
C GLY A 25 -6.87 3.67 2.62
N VAL A 26 -8.10 4.21 2.74
CA VAL A 26 -8.96 4.46 1.56
C VAL A 26 -8.26 5.43 0.63
N LEU A 27 -8.22 5.09 -0.66
CA LEU A 27 -7.61 5.90 -1.71
C LEU A 27 -8.56 7.00 -2.18
N GLY A 28 -8.03 8.21 -2.31
CA GLY A 28 -8.70 9.34 -2.95
C GLY A 28 -8.64 9.27 -4.48
N PRO A 29 -9.28 10.22 -5.17
CA PRO A 29 -9.18 10.34 -6.63
C PRO A 29 -7.72 10.55 -7.07
N GLU A 30 -7.32 9.86 -8.14
CA GLU A 30 -5.96 9.91 -8.73
C GLU A 30 -4.82 9.43 -7.83
N ASP A 31 -5.11 8.86 -6.66
CA ASP A 31 -4.07 8.25 -5.81
C ASP A 31 -3.49 7.00 -6.47
N VAL A 32 -2.17 6.84 -6.34
CA VAL A 32 -1.44 5.65 -6.76
C VAL A 32 -0.99 4.86 -5.53
N CYS A 33 -1.44 3.61 -5.44
CA CYS A 33 -1.13 2.71 -4.32
C CYS A 33 -0.40 1.46 -4.81
N ILE A 34 0.68 1.09 -4.12
CA ILE A 34 1.28 -0.24 -4.22
C ILE A 34 0.94 -1.04 -2.96
N SER A 35 0.44 -2.25 -3.12
CA SER A 35 -0.16 -3.03 -2.04
C SER A 35 0.26 -4.51 -2.11
N SER A 36 0.39 -5.12 -0.93
CA SER A 36 0.58 -6.58 -0.78
C SER A 36 -0.73 -7.34 -0.61
N THR A 37 -1.88 -6.73 -0.96
CA THR A 37 -3.17 -7.44 -1.09
C THR A 37 -3.17 -8.30 -2.36
N ASN A 38 -4.29 -8.98 -2.62
CA ASN A 38 -4.44 -9.89 -3.75
C ASN A 38 -5.43 -9.41 -4.83
N ARG A 39 -5.93 -8.17 -4.75
CA ARG A 39 -6.97 -7.65 -5.65
C ARG A 39 -6.74 -6.17 -5.93
N ASN A 40 -6.89 -5.78 -7.20
CA ASN A 40 -6.67 -4.43 -7.70
C ASN A 40 -7.68 -3.99 -8.77
N PHE A 41 -8.91 -4.52 -8.76
CA PHE A 41 -9.92 -4.03 -9.68
C PHE A 41 -10.30 -2.57 -9.39
N ILE A 42 -10.86 -1.89 -10.39
CA ILE A 42 -11.25 -0.48 -10.32
C ILE A 42 -12.13 -0.21 -9.09
N GLY A 43 -11.76 0.80 -8.28
CA GLY A 43 -12.49 1.17 -7.05
C GLY A 43 -12.33 0.20 -5.88
N ARG A 44 -11.39 -0.76 -5.94
CA ARG A 44 -11.20 -1.76 -4.88
C ARG A 44 -10.88 -1.14 -3.52
N MET A 45 -10.02 -0.13 -3.49
CA MET A 45 -9.51 0.48 -2.27
C MET A 45 -10.02 1.90 -2.02
N GLY A 46 -10.99 2.37 -2.79
CA GLY A 46 -11.50 3.74 -2.67
C GLY A 46 -12.04 4.26 -4.00
N ALA A 47 -11.57 5.44 -4.41
CA ALA A 47 -12.04 6.10 -5.62
C ALA A 47 -11.85 5.20 -6.87
N PRO A 48 -12.83 5.15 -7.79
CA PRO A 48 -12.68 4.44 -9.07
C PRO A 48 -11.53 4.95 -9.94
N SER A 49 -11.08 6.20 -9.75
CA SER A 49 -9.94 6.75 -10.48
C SER A 49 -8.59 6.53 -9.79
N SER A 50 -8.56 5.85 -8.64
CA SER A 50 -7.30 5.42 -8.00
C SER A 50 -6.71 4.22 -8.73
N GLU A 51 -5.38 4.12 -8.71
CA GLU A 51 -4.63 3.02 -9.30
C GLU A 51 -4.01 2.13 -8.21
N VAL A 52 -4.16 0.81 -8.35
CA VAL A 52 -3.64 -0.16 -7.38
C VAL A 52 -2.72 -1.16 -8.08
N PHE A 53 -1.47 -1.23 -7.62
CA PHE A 53 -0.44 -2.16 -8.08
C PHE A 53 -0.20 -3.24 -7.03
N LEU A 54 -0.26 -4.51 -7.45
CA LEU A 54 0.00 -5.64 -6.57
C LEU A 54 1.48 -6.01 -6.58
N ALA A 55 2.07 -6.19 -5.41
CA ALA A 55 3.46 -6.59 -5.30
C ALA A 55 3.75 -7.39 -4.01
N SER A 56 4.93 -8.00 -3.96
CA SER A 56 5.41 -8.68 -2.75
C SER A 56 5.65 -7.69 -1.60
N PRO A 57 5.60 -8.13 -0.32
CA PRO A 57 5.95 -7.27 0.81
C PRO A 57 7.34 -6.61 0.69
N ALA A 58 8.32 -7.32 0.13
CA ALA A 58 9.66 -6.77 -0.09
C ALA A 58 9.65 -5.60 -1.09
N THR A 59 8.91 -5.75 -2.20
CA THR A 59 8.74 -4.70 -3.21
C THR A 59 7.96 -3.51 -2.67
N VAL A 60 6.90 -3.74 -1.88
CA VAL A 60 6.14 -2.66 -1.22
C VAL A 60 7.04 -1.87 -0.28
N ALA A 61 7.82 -2.55 0.56
CA ALA A 61 8.75 -1.91 1.48
C ALA A 61 9.83 -1.09 0.75
N ALA A 62 10.43 -1.65 -0.31
CA ALA A 62 11.41 -0.93 -1.14
C ALA A 62 10.80 0.31 -1.82
N SER A 63 9.57 0.18 -2.30
CA SER A 63 8.85 1.30 -2.94
C SER A 63 8.49 2.39 -1.94
N ALA A 64 8.12 2.01 -0.70
CA ALA A 64 7.88 2.95 0.39
C ALA A 64 9.15 3.74 0.77
N LEU A 65 10.33 3.11 0.71
CA LEU A 65 11.62 3.79 0.94
C LEU A 65 11.97 4.79 -0.18
N LYS A 66 11.65 4.47 -1.44
CA LYS A 66 12.05 5.27 -2.61
C LYS A 66 11.00 6.29 -3.05
N GLY A 67 9.76 6.20 -2.55
CA GLY A 67 8.63 7.03 -2.96
C GLY A 67 8.11 6.74 -4.38
N LYS A 68 8.50 5.62 -4.97
CA LYS A 68 8.08 5.15 -6.30
C LYS A 68 8.20 3.63 -6.39
N ILE A 69 7.46 2.99 -7.29
CA ILE A 69 7.54 1.54 -7.51
C ILE A 69 8.99 1.17 -7.88
N SER A 70 9.63 0.36 -7.03
CA SER A 70 11.08 0.07 -7.09
C SER A 70 11.38 -1.41 -6.88
N ASP A 71 12.46 -1.90 -7.48
CA ASP A 71 12.92 -3.27 -7.30
C ASP A 71 13.52 -3.45 -5.89
N PRO A 72 13.13 -4.50 -5.14
CA PRO A 72 13.67 -4.71 -3.79
C PRO A 72 15.20 -4.90 -3.77
N ARG A 73 15.83 -5.37 -4.85
CA ARG A 73 17.29 -5.56 -4.94
C ARG A 73 18.08 -4.26 -4.89
N GLU A 74 17.44 -3.10 -5.05
CA GLU A 74 18.10 -1.79 -4.95
C GLU A 74 18.31 -1.32 -3.50
N VAL A 75 17.75 -2.01 -2.51
CA VAL A 75 17.79 -1.65 -1.08
C VAL A 75 18.12 -2.83 -0.16
N LEU A 76 18.44 -4.00 -0.71
CA LEU A 76 18.80 -5.23 0.01
C LEU A 76 20.31 -5.43 0.10
#